data_AF-A0A0U1NZD9-F1
#
_entry.id   AF-A0A0U1NZD9-F1
#
_cell.length_a   1.000
_cell.length_b   1.000
_cell.length_c   1.000
_cell.angle_alpha   90.00
_cell.angle_beta   90.00
_cell.angle_gamma   90.00
#
_symmetry.space_group_name_H-M   'P 1'
#
loop_
_entity.id
_entity.type
_entity.pdbx_description
1 polymer ?
#
loop_
_entity_poly.entity_id
_entity_poly.type
_entity_poly.pdbx_seq_one_letter_code
_entity_poly.pdbx_strand_id
1 'polypeptide(L)' 'MPHQRLKIVPVTLHTENENTSAKHPSMPSSYPICTIKTGNTENSFFNDVDERIIKTVMKELKNG' A
#
# COMPACT_ATOMS: atom_id res chain seq x y z
N MET A 1 -43.01 20.87 20.17
CA MET A 1 -42.39 20.58 18.86
C MET A 1 -43.17 19.45 18.21
N PRO A 2 -43.77 19.61 17.01
CA PRO A 2 -44.51 18.54 16.37
C PRO A 2 -43.56 17.41 15.93
N HIS A 3 -43.96 16.15 16.11
CA HIS A 3 -43.19 14.97 15.75
C HIS A 3 -43.25 14.74 14.23
N GLN A 4 -42.44 15.46 13.47
CA GLN A 4 -42.34 15.27 12.03
C GLN A 4 -41.44 14.07 11.73
N ARG A 5 -42.00 13.00 11.14
CA ARG A 5 -41.22 11.83 10.70
C ARG A 5 -40.35 12.22 9.52
N LEU A 6 -39.04 12.20 9.72
CA LEU A 6 -38.06 12.46 8.67
C LEU A 6 -38.02 11.26 7.71
N LYS A 7 -38.12 11.52 6.41
CA LYS A 7 -38.02 10.51 5.36
C LYS A 7 -36.58 10.47 4.86
N ILE A 8 -35.89 9.37 5.13
CA ILE A 8 -34.56 9.12 4.58
C ILE A 8 -34.73 8.64 3.14
N VAL A 9 -34.12 9.36 2.20
CA VAL A 9 -34.15 9.00 0.77
C VAL A 9 -32.80 8.38 0.42
N PRO A 10 -32.78 7.16 -0.14
CA PRO A 10 -31.54 6.56 -0.60
C PRO A 10 -31.04 7.31 -1.83
N VAL A 11 -29.74 7.60 -1.85
CA VAL A 11 -29.06 8.18 -3.01
C VAL A 11 -28.08 7.17 -3.58
N THR A 12 -27.96 7.15 -4.89
CA THR A 12 -26.96 6.35 -5.59
C THR A 12 -25.67 7.15 -5.67
N LEU A 13 -24.60 6.62 -5.08
CA LEU A 13 -23.27 7.20 -5.22
C LEU A 13 -22.66 6.65 -6.52
N HIS A 14 -22.37 7.54 -7.46
CA HIS A 14 -21.57 7.20 -8.62
C HIS A 14 -20.10 7.17 -8.20
N THR A 15 -19.38 6.12 -8.57
CA THR A 15 -17.92 6.09 -8.46
C THR A 15 -17.36 7.23 -9.30
N GLU A 16 -16.46 8.00 -8.69
CA GLU A 16 -15.64 8.97 -9.42
C GLU A 16 -14.95 8.23 -10.56
N ASN A 17 -14.96 8.81 -11.77
CA ASN A 17 -14.16 8.31 -12.88
C ASN A 17 -12.70 8.61 -12.56
N GLU A 18 -12.13 7.71 -11.76
CA GLU A 18 -10.74 7.65 -11.38
C GLU A 18 -9.93 7.24 -12.62
N ASN A 19 -9.63 8.21 -13.49
CA ASN A 19 -8.41 8.14 -14.32
C ASN A 19 -7.15 8.08 -13.44
N THR A 20 -7.29 8.32 -12.14
CA THR A 20 -6.39 7.94 -11.07
C THR A 20 -6.59 6.46 -10.75
N SER A 21 -6.00 5.59 -11.58
CA SER A 21 -5.87 4.15 -11.31
C SER A 21 -5.92 3.88 -9.81
N ALA A 22 -7.08 3.40 -9.34
CA ALA A 22 -7.20 2.92 -7.99
C ALA A 22 -6.07 1.92 -7.86
N LYS A 23 -5.04 2.25 -7.07
CA LYS A 23 -4.09 1.25 -6.60
C LYS A 23 -4.96 0.32 -5.77
N HIS A 24 -5.59 -0.64 -6.44
CA HIS A 24 -5.98 -1.89 -5.83
C HIS A 24 -4.81 -2.26 -4.94
N PRO A 25 -5.02 -2.54 -3.63
CA PRO A 25 -3.95 -3.08 -2.83
C PRO A 25 -3.42 -4.25 -3.64
N SER A 26 -2.18 -4.10 -4.14
CA SER A 26 -1.50 -5.15 -4.88
C SER A 26 -1.66 -6.35 -3.97
N MET A 27 -2.30 -7.42 -4.47
CA MET A 27 -2.18 -8.71 -3.80
C MET A 27 -0.69 -8.85 -3.45
N PRO A 28 -0.32 -9.05 -2.18
CA PRO A 28 1.08 -9.07 -1.80
C PRO A 28 1.72 -10.10 -2.71
N SER A 29 2.61 -9.63 -3.59
CA SER A 29 3.29 -10.51 -4.52
C SER A 29 3.98 -11.57 -3.68
N SER A 30 3.66 -12.85 -3.89
CA SER A 30 4.37 -13.94 -3.20
C SER A 30 5.86 -13.96 -3.55
N TYR A 31 6.27 -13.18 -4.56
CA TYR A 31 7.65 -13.02 -4.99
C TYR A 31 8.19 -11.65 -4.52
N PRO A 32 9.38 -11.61 -3.90
CA PRO A 32 10.03 -10.35 -3.56
C PRO A 32 10.44 -9.59 -4.82
N ILE A 33 10.38 -8.25 -4.78
CA ILE A 33 10.89 -7.38 -5.84
C ILE A 33 12.42 -7.37 -5.80
N CYS A 34 12.99 -7.40 -4.60
CA CYS A 34 14.42 -7.34 -4.38
C CYS A 34 14.78 -8.23 -3.21
N THR A 35 15.83 -9.03 -3.37
CA THR A 35 16.43 -9.79 -2.29
C THR A 35 17.88 -9.36 -2.16
N ILE A 36 18.28 -8.98 -0.96
CA ILE A 36 19.65 -8.60 -0.62
C ILE A 36 20.26 -9.72 0.21
N LYS A 37 21.42 -10.21 -0.20
CA LYS A 37 22.20 -11.19 0.56
C LYS A 37 23.47 -10.52 1.08
N THR A 38 23.71 -10.59 2.37
CA THR A 38 24.90 -10.01 3.01
C THR A 38 25.40 -10.96 4.10
N GLY A 39 26.60 -11.50 3.89
CA GLY A 39 27.15 -12.56 4.74
C GLY A 39 26.21 -13.76 4.82
N ASN A 40 25.71 -14.02 6.02
CA ASN A 40 24.85 -15.16 6.34
C ASN A 40 23.37 -14.76 6.41
N THR A 41 23.04 -13.51 6.05
CA THR A 41 21.71 -12.92 6.20
C THR A 41 21.12 -12.60 4.84
N GLU A 42 19.83 -12.87 4.70
CA GLU A 42 19.03 -12.61 3.50
C GLU A 42 17.81 -11.75 3.85
N ASN A 43 17.64 -10.65 3.13
CA ASN A 43 16.57 -9.68 3.31
C ASN A 43 15.74 -9.59 2.03
N SER A 44 14.45 -9.87 2.13
CA SER A 44 13.52 -9.83 1.00
C SER A 44 12.55 -8.64 1.11
N PHE A 45 12.49 -7.83 0.06
CA PHE A 45 11.61 -6.67 -0.07
C PHE A 45 10.46 -7.00 -1.03
N PHE A 46 9.24 -6.73 -0.59
CA PHE A 46 8.01 -7.03 -1.33
C PHE A 46 7.37 -5.75 -1.88
N ASN A 47 6.33 -5.91 -2.71
CA ASN A 47 5.56 -4.79 -3.25
C ASN A 47 5.13 -3.80 -2.16
N ASP A 48 5.15 -2.52 -2.51
CA ASP A 48 4.84 -1.36 -1.66
C ASP A 48 5.89 -0.94 -0.61
N VAL A 49 7.13 -1.47 -0.67
CA VAL A 49 8.25 -0.87 0.06
C VAL A 49 8.80 0.37 -0.68
N ASP A 50 8.92 1.50 0.05
CA ASP A 50 9.54 2.73 -0.46
C ASP A 50 11.03 2.52 -0.79
N GLU A 51 11.48 2.95 -1.96
CA GLU A 51 12.89 2.85 -2.41
C GLU A 51 13.88 3.46 -1.40
N ARG A 52 13.47 4.50 -0.66
CA ARG A 52 14.27 5.13 0.40
C ARG A 52 14.54 4.19 1.56
N ILE A 53 13.60 3.31 1.87
CA ILE A 53 13.78 2.27 2.90
C ILE A 53 14.83 1.27 2.42
N ILE A 54 14.71 0.81 1.17
CA ILE A 54 15.68 -0.14 0.59
C ILE A 54 17.09 0.46 0.57
N LYS A 55 17.25 1.71 0.13
CA LYS A 55 18.53 2.43 0.15
C LYS A 55 19.11 2.59 1.55
N THR A 56 18.27 2.88 2.53
CA THR A 56 18.70 2.99 3.93
C THR A 56 19.19 1.64 4.45
N VAL A 57 18.44 0.56 4.22
CA VAL A 57 18.85 -0.79 4.61
C VAL A 57 20.18 -1.17 3.96
N MET A 58 20.35 -0.92 2.66
CA MET A 58 21.62 -1.18 1.97
C MET A 58 22.80 -0.41 2.59
N LYS A 59 22.58 0.86 2.96
CA LYS A 59 23.60 1.69 3.59
C LYS A 59 24.01 1.13 4.95
N GLU A 60 23.04 0.82 5.81
CA GLU A 60 23.32 0.25 7.13
C GLU A 60 24.03 -1.10 7.02
N LEU A 61 23.61 -1.97 6.10
CA LEU A 61 24.27 -3.26 5.85
C LEU A 61 25.72 -3.13 5.36
N LYS A 62 26.04 -2.08 4.61
CA LYS A 62 27.41 -1.81 4.14
C LYS A 62 28.31 -1.27 5.26
N ASN A 63 27.73 -0.62 6.26
CA ASN A 63 28.43 0.07 7.33
C ASN A 63 28.53 -0.75 8.64
N GLY A 64 27.93 -1.94 8.68
CA GLY A 64 27.96 -2.88 9.80
C GLY A 64 29.07 -3.93 9.74
#